data_AF-H9MGP5-F1
#
_entry.id   AF-H9MGP5-F1
#
_cell.length_a   1.000
_cell.length_b   1.000
_cell.length_c   1.000
_cell.angle_alpha   90.00
_cell.angle_beta   90.00
_cell.angle_gamma   90.00
#
_symmetry.space_group_name_H-M   'P 1'
#
loop_
_entity.id
_entity.type
_entity.pdbx_description
1 polymer ?
#
loop_
_entity_poly.entity_id
_entity_poly.type
_entity_poly.pdbx_seq_one_letter_code
_entity_poly.pdbx_strand_id
1 'polypeptide(L)'
;PTQALNFAFRDKFKAMFGYKKEKDGYALWMAGNLASGGAAGATSLLFVYSLDYARTRLANDAKNAKSGGARQFNGLVDVYKKTLASDGIAGLYRGFMPSVAGIIVYRGLYFGMYDSIKPVVLTGALANNFLASFALGWAVTTGAGIASYPLDTIRRRMMMTSGEAVKYKNTLDAGRQIVAKEG
;
A
#
# COMPACT_ATOMS: atom_id res chain seq x y z
N PRO A 1 -4.81 -6.98 -14.01
CA PRO A 1 -5.70 -5.84 -13.66
C PRO A 1 -4.95 -4.59 -13.17
N THR A 2 -4.04 -4.70 -12.19
CA THR A 2 -3.31 -3.55 -11.63
C THR A 2 -2.51 -2.76 -12.67
N GLN A 3 -1.78 -3.44 -13.56
CA GLN A 3 -1.03 -2.75 -14.62
C GLN A 3 -1.94 -2.04 -15.64
N ALA A 4 -3.10 -2.62 -15.96
CA ALA A 4 -4.07 -2.00 -16.85
C ALA A 4 -4.67 -0.72 -16.23
N LEU A 5 -5.00 -0.75 -14.93
CA LEU A 5 -5.48 0.42 -14.20
C LEU A 5 -4.39 1.49 -14.07
N ASN A 6 -3.14 1.09 -13.78
CA ASN A 6 -2.01 2.01 -13.78
C ASN A 6 -1.85 2.69 -15.15
N PHE A 7 -1.91 1.95 -16.25
CA PHE A 7 -1.82 2.54 -17.59
C PHE A 7 -2.99 3.49 -17.89
N ALA A 8 -4.22 3.11 -17.53
CA ALA A 8 -5.41 3.91 -17.80
C ALA A 8 -5.48 5.22 -16.98
N PHE A 9 -5.01 5.21 -15.74
CA PHE A 9 -5.21 6.31 -14.80
C PHE A 9 -3.96 7.15 -14.54
N ARG A 10 -2.76 6.60 -14.69
CA ARG A 10 -1.51 7.31 -14.37
C ARG A 10 -1.36 8.59 -15.18
N ASP A 11 -1.62 8.55 -16.49
CA ASP A 11 -1.43 9.73 -17.34
C ASP A 11 -2.51 10.80 -17.07
N LYS A 12 -3.75 10.40 -16.77
CA LYS A 12 -4.82 11.32 -16.34
C LYS A 12 -4.48 12.02 -15.02
N PHE A 13 -4.06 11.27 -14.01
CA PHE A 13 -3.68 11.85 -12.71
C PHE A 13 -2.39 12.67 -12.80
N LYS A 14 -1.46 12.30 -13.68
CA LYS A 14 -0.24 13.08 -13.90
C LYS A 14 -0.53 14.39 -14.65
N ALA A 15 -1.50 14.39 -15.57
CA ALA A 15 -1.95 15.62 -16.22
C ALA A 15 -2.70 16.56 -15.25
N MET A 16 -3.50 16.00 -14.34
CA MET A 16 -4.30 16.77 -13.38
C MET A 16 -3.45 17.42 -12.27
N PHE A 17 -2.36 16.77 -11.85
CA PHE A 17 -1.48 17.23 -10.77
C PHE A 17 -0.03 17.48 -11.24
N GLY A 18 0.14 17.75 -12.54
CA GLY A 18 1.42 17.80 -13.24
C GLY A 18 2.24 19.07 -13.04
N TYR A 19 2.43 19.48 -11.78
CA TYR A 19 3.33 20.58 -11.44
C TYR A 19 4.78 20.26 -11.86
N LYS A 20 5.55 21.29 -12.22
CA LYS A 20 6.97 21.18 -12.58
C LYS A 20 7.84 21.78 -11.49
N LYS A 21 8.93 21.09 -11.14
CA LYS A 21 9.82 21.48 -10.03
C LYS A 21 10.45 22.86 -10.26
N GLU A 22 10.76 23.19 -11.52
CA GLU A 22 11.42 24.43 -11.92
C GLU A 22 10.45 25.61 -12.03
N LYS A 23 9.17 25.35 -12.36
CA LYS A 23 8.15 26.38 -12.59
C LYS A 23 7.33 26.69 -11.34
N ASP A 24 6.93 25.66 -10.62
CA ASP A 24 5.94 25.74 -9.55
C ASP A 24 6.56 25.55 -8.16
N GLY A 25 7.86 25.23 -8.10
CA GLY A 25 8.62 25.00 -6.87
C GLY A 25 8.49 23.57 -6.32
N TYR A 26 9.47 23.19 -5.50
CA TYR A 26 9.61 21.82 -5.01
C TYR A 26 8.42 21.33 -4.18
N ALA A 27 7.87 22.18 -3.30
CA ALA A 27 6.78 21.81 -2.42
C ALA A 27 5.49 21.47 -3.19
N LEU A 28 5.11 22.29 -4.18
CA LEU A 28 3.93 22.07 -5.02
C LEU A 28 4.13 20.87 -5.94
N TRP A 29 5.33 20.70 -6.52
CA TRP A 29 5.68 19.51 -7.28
C TRP A 29 5.56 18.24 -6.45
N MET A 30 6.07 18.23 -5.22
CA MET A 30 6.00 17.07 -4.33
C MET A 30 4.55 16.78 -3.93
N ALA A 31 3.80 17.80 -3.51
CA ALA A 31 2.38 17.65 -3.17
C ALA A 31 1.55 17.11 -4.35
N GLY A 32 1.81 17.61 -5.56
CA GLY A 32 1.17 17.12 -6.79
C GLY A 32 1.47 15.65 -7.07
N ASN A 33 2.73 15.24 -6.96
CA ASN A 33 3.10 13.83 -7.16
C ASN A 33 2.49 12.91 -6.09
N LEU A 34 2.39 13.38 -4.85
CA LEU A 34 1.75 12.63 -3.76
C LEU A 34 0.24 12.52 -3.96
N ALA A 35 -0.43 13.61 -4.33
CA ALA A 35 -1.86 13.60 -4.63
C ALA A 35 -2.16 12.73 -5.85
N SER A 36 -1.39 12.89 -6.93
CA SER A 36 -1.50 12.07 -8.14
C SER A 36 -1.29 10.59 -7.85
N GLY A 37 -0.23 10.27 -7.12
CA GLY A 37 0.10 8.90 -6.73
C GLY A 37 -0.94 8.31 -5.79
N GLY A 38 -1.36 9.06 -4.77
CA GLY A 38 -2.38 8.65 -3.82
C GLY A 38 -3.72 8.38 -4.52
N ALA A 39 -4.16 9.28 -5.39
CA ALA A 39 -5.40 9.13 -6.16
C ALA A 39 -5.33 7.93 -7.13
N ALA A 40 -4.27 7.81 -7.92
CA ALA A 40 -4.08 6.67 -8.82
C ALA A 40 -4.02 5.33 -8.05
N GLY A 41 -3.36 5.34 -6.89
CA GLY A 41 -3.28 4.20 -5.99
C GLY A 41 -4.64 3.83 -5.41
N ALA A 42 -5.40 4.80 -4.91
CA ALA A 42 -6.74 4.61 -4.37
C ALA A 42 -7.72 4.09 -5.43
N THR A 43 -7.71 4.66 -6.65
CA THR A 43 -8.52 4.17 -7.77
C THR A 43 -8.15 2.75 -8.17
N SER A 44 -6.85 2.43 -8.21
CA SER A 44 -6.43 1.06 -8.51
C SER A 44 -6.85 0.07 -7.42
N LEU A 45 -6.69 0.47 -6.15
CA LEU A 45 -7.18 -0.32 -5.01
C LEU A 45 -8.69 -0.48 -5.07
N LEU A 46 -9.47 0.52 -5.49
CA LEU A 46 -10.93 0.40 -5.57
C LEU A 46 -11.38 -0.84 -6.37
N PHE A 47 -10.64 -1.25 -7.39
CA PHE A 47 -10.97 -2.45 -8.16
C PHE A 47 -10.26 -3.71 -7.67
N VAL A 48 -9.00 -3.58 -7.23
CA VAL A 48 -8.14 -4.74 -6.94
C VAL A 48 -8.14 -5.13 -5.46
N TYR A 49 -8.60 -4.26 -4.57
CA TYR A 49 -8.52 -4.46 -3.13
C TYR A 49 -9.29 -5.69 -2.67
N SER A 50 -10.47 -5.95 -3.22
CA SER A 50 -11.25 -7.13 -2.85
C SER A 50 -10.52 -8.45 -3.20
N LEU A 51 -9.75 -8.47 -4.30
CA LEU A 51 -8.94 -9.62 -4.70
C LEU A 51 -7.74 -9.79 -3.76
N ASP A 52 -7.11 -8.68 -3.36
CA ASP A 52 -6.00 -8.69 -2.40
C ASP A 52 -6.46 -9.16 -1.01
N TYR A 53 -7.64 -8.71 -0.58
CA TYR A 53 -8.32 -9.21 0.62
C TYR A 53 -8.55 -10.72 0.52
N ALA A 54 -9.17 -11.21 -0.56
CA ALA A 54 -9.48 -12.62 -0.72
C ALA A 54 -8.21 -13.50 -0.76
N ARG A 55 -7.15 -13.03 -1.45
CA ARG A 55 -5.85 -13.68 -1.47
C ARG A 55 -5.22 -13.74 -0.08
N THR A 56 -5.27 -12.65 0.68
CA THR A 56 -4.69 -12.58 2.03
C THR A 56 -5.40 -13.54 2.99
N ARG A 57 -6.73 -13.60 2.94
CA ARG A 57 -7.53 -14.55 3.74
C ARG A 57 -7.19 -16.01 3.40
N LEU A 58 -7.12 -16.35 2.12
CA LEU A 58 -6.74 -17.71 1.70
C LEU A 58 -5.31 -18.08 2.09
N ALA A 59 -4.36 -17.15 1.95
CA ALA A 59 -2.97 -17.40 2.33
C ALA A 59 -2.84 -17.67 3.83
N ASN A 60 -3.58 -16.95 4.67
CA ASN A 60 -3.60 -17.17 6.11
C ASN A 60 -4.35 -18.44 6.50
N ASP A 61 -5.48 -18.74 5.85
CA ASP A 61 -6.21 -20.00 6.05
C ASP A 61 -5.36 -21.22 5.67
N ALA A 62 -4.62 -21.13 4.56
CA ALA A 62 -3.70 -22.19 4.15
C ALA A 62 -2.55 -22.41 5.14
N LYS A 63 -2.05 -21.34 5.80
CA LYS A 63 -1.06 -21.45 6.87
C LYS A 63 -1.64 -22.10 8.13
N ASN A 64 -2.86 -21.72 8.52
CA ASN A 64 -3.55 -22.32 9.65
C ASN A 64 -3.83 -23.80 9.41
N ALA A 65 -4.29 -24.17 8.20
CA ALA A 65 -4.54 -25.56 7.83
C ALA A 65 -3.29 -26.44 7.87
N LYS A 66 -2.14 -25.90 7.44
CA LYS A 66 -0.84 -26.60 7.56
C LYS A 66 -0.38 -26.80 9.01
N SER A 67 -0.88 -25.98 9.94
CA SER A 67 -0.54 -26.03 11.36
C SER A 67 -1.56 -26.85 12.16
N GLY A 68 -2.40 -27.65 11.50
CA GLY A 68 -3.42 -28.50 12.13
C GLY A 68 -4.78 -27.83 12.35
N GLY A 69 -4.97 -26.59 11.92
CA GLY A 69 -6.26 -25.90 12.00
C GLY A 69 -7.26 -26.35 10.93
N ALA A 70 -8.57 -26.15 11.19
CA ALA A 70 -9.59 -26.39 10.18
C ALA A 70 -9.58 -25.30 9.11
N ARG A 71 -9.75 -25.69 7.83
CA ARG A 71 -9.92 -24.76 6.70
C ARG A 71 -11.19 -23.92 6.88
N GLN A 72 -11.04 -22.60 6.84
CA GLN A 72 -12.15 -21.66 6.84
C GLN A 72 -12.74 -21.47 5.43
N PHE A 73 -11.93 -21.61 4.36
CA PHE A 73 -12.34 -21.32 2.99
C PHE A 73 -11.95 -22.42 1.99
N ASN A 74 -12.89 -22.74 1.11
CA ASN A 74 -12.68 -23.73 0.04
C ASN A 74 -12.05 -23.13 -1.23
N GLY A 75 -12.00 -21.80 -1.33
CA GLY A 75 -11.41 -21.10 -2.48
C GLY A 75 -11.80 -19.63 -2.51
N LEU A 76 -11.37 -18.92 -3.56
CA LEU A 76 -11.57 -17.47 -3.67
C LEU A 76 -13.05 -17.09 -3.67
N VAL A 77 -13.88 -17.79 -4.45
CA VAL A 77 -15.34 -17.54 -4.50
C VAL A 77 -16.00 -17.75 -3.13
N ASP A 78 -15.55 -18.74 -2.37
CA ASP A 78 -16.06 -19.03 -1.03
C ASP A 78 -15.74 -17.90 -0.03
N VAL A 79 -14.55 -17.29 -0.14
CA VAL A 79 -14.18 -16.11 0.65
C VAL A 79 -15.13 -14.94 0.38
N TYR A 80 -15.43 -14.67 -0.89
CA TYR A 80 -16.37 -13.61 -1.25
C TYR A 80 -17.77 -13.89 -0.72
N LYS A 81 -18.30 -15.10 -0.94
CA LYS A 81 -19.64 -15.49 -0.47
C LYS A 81 -19.76 -15.35 1.05
N LYS A 82 -18.83 -15.93 1.81
CA LYS A 82 -18.85 -15.88 3.29
C LYS A 82 -18.64 -14.47 3.83
N THR A 83 -17.74 -13.69 3.24
CA THR A 83 -17.49 -12.31 3.68
C THR A 83 -18.69 -11.41 3.37
N LEU A 84 -19.29 -11.54 2.18
CA LEU A 84 -20.47 -10.74 1.82
C LEU A 84 -21.69 -11.10 2.69
N ALA A 85 -21.86 -12.38 3.03
CA ALA A 85 -22.96 -12.81 3.91
C ALA A 85 -22.80 -12.33 5.36
N SER A 86 -21.56 -12.18 5.86
CA SER A 86 -21.29 -11.77 7.24
C SER A 86 -21.15 -10.26 7.41
N ASP A 87 -20.32 -9.61 6.59
CA ASP A 87 -19.91 -8.22 6.75
C ASP A 87 -20.23 -7.34 5.53
N GLY A 88 -20.85 -7.91 4.49
CA GLY A 88 -21.17 -7.19 3.26
C GLY A 88 -19.93 -6.65 2.52
N ILE A 89 -20.16 -5.63 1.70
CA ILE A 89 -19.09 -4.96 0.93
C ILE A 89 -18.06 -4.32 1.86
N ALA A 90 -18.49 -3.78 3.00
CA ALA A 90 -17.59 -3.18 3.98
C ALA A 90 -16.53 -4.16 4.50
N GLY A 91 -16.87 -5.46 4.63
CA GLY A 91 -15.92 -6.51 4.99
C GLY A 91 -14.81 -6.73 3.97
N LEU A 92 -15.12 -6.63 2.67
CA LEU A 92 -14.15 -6.79 1.57
C LEU A 92 -13.17 -5.61 1.47
N TYR A 93 -13.59 -4.41 1.90
CA TYR A 93 -12.78 -3.19 1.86
C TYR A 93 -12.22 -2.76 3.23
N ARG A 94 -12.32 -3.63 4.25
CA ARG A 94 -11.76 -3.33 5.57
C ARG A 94 -10.24 -3.21 5.48
N GLY A 95 -9.69 -2.07 5.94
CA GLY A 95 -8.27 -1.71 5.78
C GLY A 95 -7.95 -0.84 4.55
N PHE A 96 -8.95 -0.38 3.79
CA PHE A 96 -8.71 0.46 2.62
C PHE A 96 -8.00 1.78 2.96
N MET A 97 -8.44 2.48 4.00
CA MET A 97 -7.83 3.76 4.42
C MET A 97 -6.34 3.66 4.80
N PRO A 98 -5.89 2.71 5.66
CA PRO A 98 -4.45 2.56 5.93
C PRO A 98 -3.66 2.20 4.68
N SER A 99 -4.28 1.54 3.70
CA SER A 99 -3.64 1.22 2.42
C SER A 99 -3.34 2.46 1.59
N VAL A 100 -4.32 3.38 1.48
CA VAL A 100 -4.13 4.65 0.76
C VAL A 100 -3.08 5.50 1.47
N ALA A 101 -3.16 5.61 2.81
CA ALA A 101 -2.15 6.31 3.60
C ALA A 101 -0.74 5.71 3.41
N GLY A 102 -0.64 4.38 3.41
CA GLY A 102 0.62 3.67 3.17
C GLY A 102 1.23 3.99 1.79
N ILE A 103 0.42 4.08 0.74
CA ILE A 103 0.88 4.49 -0.60
C ILE A 103 1.45 5.91 -0.59
N ILE A 104 0.77 6.85 0.08
CA ILE A 104 1.20 8.25 0.16
C ILE A 104 2.53 8.35 0.92
N VAL A 105 2.63 7.70 2.09
CA VAL A 105 3.87 7.69 2.91
C VAL A 105 5.01 7.04 2.13
N TYR A 106 4.78 5.87 1.54
CA TYR A 106 5.79 5.16 0.74
C TYR A 106 6.30 6.03 -0.41
N ARG A 107 5.40 6.67 -1.18
CA ARG A 107 5.81 7.56 -2.28
C ARG A 107 6.52 8.81 -1.81
N GLY A 108 6.07 9.42 -0.71
CA GLY A 108 6.73 10.59 -0.13
C GLY A 108 8.15 10.30 0.29
N LEU A 109 8.34 9.19 1.01
CA LEU A 109 9.68 8.76 1.41
C LEU A 109 10.53 8.37 0.21
N TYR A 110 9.97 7.65 -0.76
CA TYR A 110 10.70 7.27 -1.97
C TYR A 110 11.20 8.51 -2.72
N PHE A 111 10.33 9.48 -3.03
CA PHE A 111 10.74 10.68 -3.75
C PHE A 111 11.65 11.57 -2.92
N GLY A 112 11.35 11.78 -1.64
CA GLY A 112 12.17 12.59 -0.74
C GLY A 112 13.58 12.03 -0.59
N MET A 113 13.71 10.75 -0.25
CA MET A 113 15.01 10.10 -0.10
C MET A 113 15.77 10.04 -1.44
N TYR A 114 15.09 9.71 -2.53
CA TYR A 114 15.74 9.63 -3.84
C TYR A 114 16.26 11.00 -4.30
N ASP A 115 15.45 12.06 -4.20
CA ASP A 115 15.85 13.41 -4.58
C ASP A 115 16.92 14.01 -3.68
N SER A 116 16.93 13.67 -2.38
CA SER A 116 17.96 14.14 -1.44
C SER A 116 19.29 13.41 -1.59
N ILE A 117 19.27 12.10 -1.82
CA ILE A 117 20.48 11.26 -1.81
C ILE A 117 21.13 11.23 -3.19
N LYS A 118 20.34 11.20 -4.28
CA LYS A 118 20.85 11.19 -5.67
C LYS A 118 21.92 12.25 -5.96
N PRO A 119 21.71 13.55 -5.70
CA PRO A 119 22.70 14.58 -6.02
C PRO A 119 23.97 14.51 -5.15
N VAL A 120 23.92 13.78 -4.03
CA VAL A 120 25.07 13.59 -3.14
C VAL A 120 25.92 12.41 -3.61
N VAL A 121 25.28 11.28 -3.94
CA VAL A 121 25.99 10.00 -4.21
C VAL A 121 26.20 9.71 -5.69
N LEU A 122 25.35 10.21 -6.59
CA LEU A 122 25.46 10.02 -8.04
C LEU A 122 26.11 11.24 -8.70
N THR A 123 27.36 11.50 -8.32
CA THR A 123 28.19 12.59 -8.87
C THR A 123 29.39 12.05 -9.64
N GLY A 124 29.97 12.86 -10.54
CA GLY A 124 31.13 12.49 -11.34
C GLY A 124 30.92 11.22 -12.18
N ALA A 125 31.83 10.25 -12.05
CA ALA A 125 31.77 8.98 -12.79
C ALA A 125 30.53 8.11 -12.45
N LEU A 126 29.86 8.38 -11.33
CA LEU A 126 28.68 7.63 -10.89
C LEU A 126 27.36 8.25 -11.40
N ALA A 127 27.38 9.46 -11.96
CA ALA A 127 26.17 10.19 -12.37
C ALA A 127 25.33 9.42 -13.41
N ASN A 128 25.99 8.70 -14.33
CA ASN A 128 25.34 7.88 -15.36
C ASN A 128 25.54 6.37 -15.14
N ASN A 129 26.03 5.96 -13.96
CA ASN A 129 26.27 4.56 -13.68
C ASN A 129 24.96 3.85 -13.31
N PHE A 130 24.61 2.82 -14.09
CA PHE A 130 23.40 2.03 -13.88
C PHE A 130 23.39 1.32 -12.52
N LEU A 131 24.49 0.68 -12.13
CA LEU A 131 24.59 -0.06 -10.87
C LEU A 131 24.46 0.87 -9.67
N ALA A 132 25.07 2.06 -9.73
CA ALA A 132 24.94 3.05 -8.67
C ALA A 132 23.49 3.56 -8.55
N SER A 133 22.82 3.82 -9.68
CA SER A 133 21.40 4.20 -9.70
C SER A 133 20.48 3.10 -9.18
N PHE A 134 20.80 1.84 -9.50
CA PHE A 134 20.09 0.67 -9.01
C PHE A 134 20.27 0.49 -7.50
N ALA A 135 21.51 0.55 -7.00
CA ALA A 135 21.81 0.44 -5.58
C ALA A 135 21.13 1.54 -4.76
N LEU A 136 21.13 2.78 -5.27
CA LEU A 136 20.38 3.87 -4.66
C LEU A 136 18.88 3.58 -4.63
N GLY A 137 18.31 3.17 -5.76
CA GLY A 137 16.89 2.80 -5.86
C GLY A 137 16.52 1.68 -4.89
N TRP A 138 17.38 0.68 -4.73
CA TRP A 138 17.19 -0.43 -3.80
C TRP A 138 17.25 0.00 -2.34
N ALA A 139 18.23 0.82 -1.97
CA ALA A 139 18.35 1.37 -0.61
C ALA A 139 17.13 2.24 -0.24
N VAL A 140 16.73 3.13 -1.15
CA VAL A 140 15.55 3.99 -0.96
C VAL A 140 14.27 3.17 -0.86
N THR A 141 14.09 2.16 -1.73
CA THR A 141 12.92 1.27 -1.69
C THR A 141 12.85 0.49 -0.38
N THR A 142 13.99 -0.01 0.09
CA THR A 142 14.09 -0.72 1.37
C THR A 142 13.75 0.21 2.53
N GLY A 143 14.33 1.41 2.58
CA GLY A 143 14.06 2.38 3.64
C GLY A 143 12.60 2.85 3.68
N ALA A 144 12.05 3.24 2.52
CA ALA A 144 10.65 3.64 2.41
C ALA A 144 9.70 2.47 2.74
N GLY A 145 10.06 1.25 2.36
CA GLY A 145 9.33 0.03 2.69
C GLY A 145 9.25 -0.21 4.19
N ILE A 146 10.39 -0.14 4.90
CA ILE A 146 10.47 -0.31 6.36
C ILE A 146 9.66 0.77 7.07
N ALA A 147 9.83 2.03 6.67
CA ALA A 147 9.14 3.15 7.30
C ALA A 147 7.61 3.14 7.07
N SER A 148 7.14 2.61 5.94
CA SER A 148 5.70 2.46 5.66
C SER A 148 5.12 1.13 6.19
N TYR A 149 5.95 0.21 6.66
CA TYR A 149 5.55 -1.12 7.12
C TYR A 149 4.53 -1.13 8.29
N PRO A 150 4.56 -0.18 9.26
CA PRO A 150 3.51 -0.12 10.29
C PRO A 150 2.11 0.04 9.70
N LEU A 151 1.95 0.82 8.63
CA LEU A 151 0.66 1.00 7.95
C LEU A 151 0.23 -0.27 7.22
N ASP A 152 1.16 -1.02 6.62
CA ASP A 152 0.87 -2.33 6.03
C ASP A 152 0.45 -3.35 7.09
N THR A 153 1.08 -3.31 8.26
CA THR A 153 0.73 -4.17 9.40
C THR A 153 -0.71 -3.89 9.88
N ILE A 154 -1.06 -2.61 10.10
CA ILE A 154 -2.42 -2.21 10.48
C ILE A 154 -3.42 -2.63 9.40
N ARG A 155 -3.12 -2.38 8.12
CA ARG A 155 -3.96 -2.81 6.98
C ARG A 155 -4.26 -4.30 7.07
N ARG A 156 -3.25 -5.16 7.17
CA ARG A 156 -3.42 -6.62 7.18
C ARG A 156 -4.15 -7.09 8.43
N ARG A 157 -3.85 -6.54 9.60
CA ARG A 157 -4.57 -6.83 10.85
C ARG A 157 -6.06 -6.50 10.72
N MET A 158 -6.40 -5.36 10.13
CA MET A 158 -7.79 -4.98 9.88
C MET A 158 -8.49 -5.93 8.89
N MET A 159 -7.83 -6.35 7.79
CA MET A 159 -8.39 -7.33 6.84
C MET A 159 -8.74 -8.67 7.51
N MET A 160 -7.98 -9.08 8.52
CA MET A 160 -8.23 -10.35 9.21
C MET A 160 -9.43 -10.33 10.15
N THR A 161 -9.91 -9.16 10.56
CA THR A 161 -11.10 -9.05 11.44
C THR A 161 -12.44 -9.20 10.71
N SER A 162 -12.45 -9.30 9.38
CA SER A 162 -13.69 -9.51 8.62
C SER A 162 -14.29 -10.89 8.91
N GLY A 163 -15.59 -10.96 9.21
CA GLY A 163 -16.25 -12.20 9.64
C GLY A 163 -15.97 -12.62 11.09
N GLU A 164 -15.17 -11.87 11.85
CA GLU A 164 -14.97 -12.09 13.28
C GLU A 164 -15.96 -11.27 14.12
N ALA A 165 -16.22 -11.72 15.36
CA ALA A 165 -17.09 -11.00 16.30
C ALA A 165 -16.45 -9.69 16.78
N VAL A 166 -15.12 -9.67 16.96
CA VAL A 166 -14.36 -8.50 17.41
C VAL A 166 -13.66 -7.86 16.23
N LYS A 167 -13.95 -6.58 16.00
CA LYS A 167 -13.42 -5.79 14.88
C LYS A 167 -12.77 -4.51 15.40
N TYR A 168 -11.72 -4.06 14.71
CA TYR A 168 -11.20 -2.71 14.92
C TYR A 168 -12.19 -1.67 14.38
N LYS A 169 -12.46 -0.62 15.16
CA LYS A 169 -13.41 0.43 14.79
C LYS A 169 -12.90 1.29 13.63
N ASN A 170 -11.61 1.60 13.65
CA ASN A 170 -10.94 2.40 12.64
C ASN A 170 -9.43 2.13 12.65
N THR A 171 -8.70 2.75 11.73
CA THR A 171 -7.25 2.60 11.58
C THR A 171 -6.47 3.00 12.84
N LEU A 172 -6.89 4.09 13.51
CA LEU A 172 -6.22 4.60 14.71
C LEU A 172 -6.46 3.68 15.91
N ASP A 173 -7.67 3.13 16.03
CA ASP A 173 -8.02 2.12 17.02
C ASP A 173 -7.20 0.85 16.80
N ALA A 174 -7.10 0.36 15.56
CA ALA A 174 -6.23 -0.77 15.22
C ALA A 174 -4.77 -0.51 15.62
N GLY A 175 -4.21 0.65 15.24
CA GLY A 175 -2.84 1.01 15.61
C GLY A 175 -2.63 1.07 17.12
N ARG A 176 -3.53 1.75 17.85
CA ARG A 176 -3.45 1.86 19.32
C ARG A 176 -3.55 0.49 20.00
N GLN A 177 -4.46 -0.37 19.56
CA GLN A 177 -4.63 -1.69 20.15
C GLN A 177 -3.45 -2.61 19.86
N ILE A 178 -2.87 -2.56 18.66
CA ILE A 178 -1.69 -3.35 18.31
C ILE A 178 -0.51 -2.94 19.20
N VAL A 179 -0.23 -1.63 19.30
CA VAL A 179 0.84 -1.11 20.16
C VAL A 179 0.60 -1.48 21.63
N ALA A 180 -0.62 -1.29 22.12
CA ALA A 180 -0.94 -1.57 23.53
C ALA A 180 -0.89 -3.06 23.88
N LYS A 181 -1.16 -3.97 22.94
CA LYS A 181 -1.23 -5.42 23.19
C LYS A 181 0.04 -6.18 22.81
N GLU A 182 0.78 -5.69 21.82
CA GLU A 182 1.89 -6.43 21.20
C GLU A 182 3.23 -5.68 21.26
N GLY A 183 3.23 -4.37 21.56
CA GLY A 183 4.42 -3.52 21.58
C GLY A 183 4.57 -2.69 20.31
#